data_AF-A0AAN1VI51-F1
#
_entry.id   AF-A0AAN1VI51-F1
#
_cell.length_a   1.000
_cell.length_b   1.000
_cell.length_c   1.000
_cell.angle_alpha   90.00
_cell.angle_beta   90.00
_cell.angle_gamma   90.00
#
_symmetry.space_group_name_H-M   'P 1'
#
loop_
_entity.id
_entity.type
_entity.pdbx_description
1 polymer ?
#
loop_
_entity_poly.entity_id
_entity_poly.type
_entity_poly.pdbx_seq_one_letter_code
_entity_poly.pdbx_strand_id
1 'polypeptide(L)'
;MWVPGLGPLSKAQVEALKLDAKQQALFDQARDASRQAMQARRDAGRGQHELLDAQLKAGKLDPRALAAEGDKRRQQFEGQQTQLRDRWLAVWDSLNDGQRAQVTQIVKERVAKMQERHAKRGEHRPGRPAQPGAEAQPAAAAQ
;
A
#
# COMPACT_ATOMS: atom_id res chain seq x y z
N MET A 1 -6.58 -13.47 -0.11
CA MET A 1 -6.56 -13.02 -1.53
C MET A 1 -6.13 -11.59 -1.55
N TRP A 2 -5.43 -11.13 -2.58
CA TRP A 2 -5.32 -9.70 -2.83
C TRP A 2 -6.12 -9.36 -4.08
N VAL A 3 -6.98 -8.35 -3.99
CA VAL A 3 -7.72 -7.84 -5.14
C VAL A 3 -7.00 -6.59 -5.64
N PRO A 4 -6.49 -6.59 -6.88
CA PRO A 4 -5.81 -5.43 -7.43
C PRO A 4 -6.65 -4.15 -7.32
N GLY A 5 -6.04 -3.09 -6.78
CA GLY A 5 -6.71 -1.80 -6.56
C GLY A 5 -7.62 -1.73 -5.32
N LEU A 6 -8.03 -2.87 -4.74
CA LEU A 6 -8.99 -2.93 -3.62
C LEU A 6 -8.39 -3.51 -2.32
N GLY A 7 -7.22 -4.14 -2.41
CA GLY A 7 -6.43 -4.59 -1.27
C GLY A 7 -6.73 -6.04 -0.82
N PRO A 8 -6.21 -6.46 0.34
CA PRO A 8 -6.25 -7.85 0.77
C PRO A 8 -7.61 -8.25 1.34
N LEU A 9 -8.07 -9.47 1.06
CA LEU A 9 -9.17 -10.16 1.75
C LEU A 9 -8.62 -11.03 2.89
N SER A 10 -9.40 -11.16 3.97
CA SER A 10 -9.05 -12.01 5.12
C SER A 10 -9.11 -13.50 4.76
N LYS A 11 -8.48 -14.34 5.59
CA LYS A 11 -8.51 -15.80 5.39
C LYS A 11 -9.95 -16.34 5.37
N ALA A 12 -10.77 -15.96 6.33
CA ALA A 12 -12.17 -16.36 6.41
C ALA A 12 -12.99 -15.94 5.18
N GLN A 13 -12.73 -14.74 4.63
CA GLN A 13 -13.39 -14.26 3.42
C GLN A 13 -13.03 -15.09 2.19
N VAL A 14 -11.79 -15.58 2.12
CA VAL A 14 -11.35 -16.48 1.04
C VAL A 14 -11.96 -17.86 1.20
N GLU A 15 -11.96 -18.41 2.42
CA GLU A 15 -12.57 -19.71 2.70
C GLU A 15 -14.06 -19.72 2.36
N ALA A 16 -14.76 -18.62 2.60
CA ALA A 16 -16.16 -18.44 2.21
C ALA A 16 -16.38 -18.46 0.69
N LEU A 17 -15.35 -18.21 -0.14
CA LEU A 17 -15.48 -18.30 -1.61
C LEU A 17 -15.54 -19.73 -2.11
N LYS A 18 -15.20 -20.72 -1.27
CA LYS A 18 -15.21 -22.15 -1.61
C LYS A 18 -14.53 -22.39 -2.97
N LEU A 19 -13.27 -21.95 -3.08
CA LEU A 19 -12.49 -22.08 -4.30
C LEU A 19 -12.39 -23.55 -4.72
N ASP A 20 -12.56 -23.83 -6.01
CA ASP A 20 -12.30 -25.17 -6.55
C ASP A 20 -10.78 -25.45 -6.62
N ALA A 21 -10.41 -26.70 -6.93
CA ALA A 21 -9.01 -27.13 -6.95
C ALA A 21 -8.12 -26.31 -7.91
N LYS A 22 -8.63 -25.88 -9.07
CA LYS A 22 -7.88 -25.07 -10.04
C LYS A 22 -7.72 -23.63 -9.53
N GLN A 23 -8.80 -23.05 -9.01
CA GLN A 23 -8.78 -21.72 -8.40
C GLN A 23 -7.85 -21.65 -7.19
N GLN A 24 -7.87 -22.71 -6.36
CA GLN A 24 -7.00 -22.84 -5.19
C GLN A 24 -5.52 -22.92 -5.58
N ALA A 25 -5.20 -23.66 -6.65
CA ALA A 25 -3.83 -23.72 -7.15
C ALA A 25 -3.30 -22.36 -7.62
N LEU A 26 -4.11 -21.60 -8.39
CA LEU A 26 -3.76 -20.24 -8.80
C LEU A 26 -3.61 -19.32 -7.58
N PHE A 27 -4.52 -19.45 -6.61
CA PHE A 27 -4.50 -18.68 -5.38
C PHE A 27 -3.22 -18.92 -4.58
N ASP A 28 -2.82 -20.17 -4.37
CA ASP A 28 -1.63 -20.52 -3.61
C ASP A 28 -0.36 -20.04 -4.32
N GLN A 29 -0.28 -20.17 -5.64
CA GLN A 29 0.82 -19.60 -6.42
C GLN A 29 0.93 -18.07 -6.28
N ALA A 30 -0.20 -17.36 -6.35
CA ALA A 30 -0.23 -15.91 -6.16
C ALA A 30 0.11 -15.51 -4.72
N ARG A 31 -0.37 -16.29 -3.73
CA ARG A 31 -0.09 -16.08 -2.31
C ARG A 31 1.39 -16.26 -2.01
N ASP A 32 2.00 -17.33 -2.49
CA ASP A 32 3.40 -17.64 -2.18
C ASP A 32 4.33 -16.63 -2.87
N ALA A 33 4.02 -16.23 -4.11
CA ALA A 33 4.70 -15.13 -4.78
C ALA A 33 4.57 -13.80 -4.00
N SER A 34 3.38 -13.51 -3.45
CA SER A 34 3.17 -12.33 -2.61
C SER A 34 4.03 -12.36 -1.35
N ARG A 35 4.15 -13.53 -0.71
CA ARG A 35 4.97 -13.70 0.50
C ARG A 35 6.44 -13.48 0.20
N GLN A 36 6.96 -14.07 -0.88
CA GLN A 36 8.34 -13.87 -1.32
C GLN A 36 8.63 -12.40 -1.64
N ALA A 37 7.74 -11.74 -2.40
CA ALA A 37 7.89 -10.32 -2.72
C ALA A 37 7.83 -9.43 -1.46
N MET A 38 6.95 -9.74 -0.50
CA MET A 38 6.90 -9.02 0.78
C MET A 38 8.18 -9.20 1.59
N GLN A 39 8.74 -10.42 1.61
CA GLN A 39 9.98 -10.70 2.31
C GLN A 39 11.15 -9.95 1.69
N ALA A 40 11.33 -10.02 0.36
CA ALA A 40 12.36 -9.28 -0.36
C ALA A 40 12.26 -7.76 -0.13
N ARG A 41 11.03 -7.21 -0.09
CA ARG A 41 10.79 -5.79 0.23
C ARG A 41 11.19 -5.44 1.65
N ARG A 42 10.90 -6.31 2.62
CA ARG A 42 11.31 -6.13 4.03
C ARG A 42 12.82 -6.17 4.16
N ASP A 43 13.48 -7.13 3.51
CA ASP A 43 14.94 -7.28 3.52
C ASP A 43 15.61 -6.03 2.92
N ALA A 44 15.13 -5.57 1.75
CA ALA A 44 15.62 -4.32 1.14
C ALA A 44 15.32 -3.07 1.99
N GLY A 45 14.21 -3.07 2.76
CA GLY A 45 13.89 -1.99 3.70
C GLY A 45 14.81 -1.94 4.91
N ARG A 46 15.29 -3.10 5.38
CA ARG A 46 16.31 -3.16 6.45
C ARG A 46 17.62 -2.53 5.99
N GLY A 47 18.07 -2.83 4.76
CA GLY A 47 19.29 -2.23 4.22
C GLY A 47 19.25 -0.69 4.16
N GLN A 48 18.10 -0.09 3.82
CA GLN A 48 17.94 1.37 3.87
C GLN A 48 18.04 1.92 5.30
N HIS A 49 17.45 1.21 6.27
CA HIS A 49 17.48 1.62 7.67
C HIS A 49 18.90 1.51 8.25
N GLU A 50 19.63 0.45 7.91
CA GLU A 50 21.03 0.26 8.28
C GLU A 50 21.93 1.33 7.66
N LEU A 51 21.70 1.70 6.40
CA LEU A 51 22.41 2.80 5.73
C LEU A 51 22.17 4.14 6.45
N LEU A 52 20.93 4.43 6.81
CA LEU A 52 20.60 5.64 7.58
C LEU A 52 21.28 5.61 8.96
N ASP A 53 21.16 4.50 9.69
CA ASP A 53 21.77 4.34 11.01
C ASP A 53 23.31 4.51 10.96
N ALA A 54 23.98 3.94 9.95
CA ALA A 54 25.42 4.10 9.74
C ALA A 54 25.81 5.56 9.48
N GLN A 55 25.03 6.28 8.67
CA GLN A 55 25.27 7.71 8.42
C GLN A 55 25.12 8.52 9.72
N LEU A 56 24.04 8.28 10.47
CA LEU A 56 23.78 8.96 11.74
C LEU A 56 24.89 8.69 12.76
N LYS A 57 25.35 7.44 12.89
CA LYS A 57 26.50 7.07 13.74
C LYS A 57 27.80 7.76 13.33
N ALA A 58 27.99 8.00 12.03
CA ALA A 58 29.12 8.75 11.50
C ALA A 58 28.96 10.28 11.63
N GLY A 59 27.86 10.77 12.21
CA GLY A 59 27.56 12.20 12.33
C GLY A 59 27.29 12.88 10.99
N LYS A 60 26.91 12.11 9.97
CA LYS A 60 26.66 12.59 8.60
C LYS A 60 25.24 12.25 8.18
N LEU A 61 24.70 12.99 7.22
CA LEU A 61 23.45 12.66 6.55
C LEU A 61 23.63 12.98 5.07
N ASP A 62 23.48 11.97 4.23
CA ASP A 62 23.50 12.06 2.78
C ASP A 62 22.12 11.66 2.23
N PRO A 63 21.23 12.66 2.03
CA PRO A 63 19.92 12.44 1.43
C PRO A 63 20.00 11.93 -0.01
N ARG A 64 21.08 12.23 -0.76
CA ARG A 64 21.22 11.76 -2.15
C ARG A 64 21.50 10.27 -2.19
N ALA A 65 22.37 9.78 -1.32
CA ALA A 65 22.62 8.34 -1.19
C ALA A 65 21.34 7.58 -0.78
N LEU A 66 20.58 8.12 0.19
CA LEU A 66 19.31 7.54 0.62
C LEU A 66 18.25 7.54 -0.49
N ALA A 67 18.15 8.62 -1.25
CA ALA A 67 17.23 8.72 -2.38
C ALA A 67 17.59 7.73 -3.50
N ALA A 68 18.87 7.66 -3.87
CA ALA A 68 19.36 6.74 -4.91
C ALA A 68 19.08 5.27 -4.56
N GLU A 69 19.27 4.87 -3.29
CA GLU A 69 18.95 3.53 -2.82
C GLU A 69 17.43 3.27 -2.84
N GLY A 70 16.64 4.29 -2.50
CA GLY A 70 15.18 4.27 -2.61
C GLY A 70 14.70 4.05 -4.06
N ASP A 71 15.27 4.79 -5.01
CA ASP A 71 14.94 4.71 -6.43
C ASP A 71 15.32 3.37 -7.04
N LYS A 72 16.52 2.87 -6.73
CA LYS A 72 16.98 1.55 -7.16
C LYS A 72 16.03 0.45 -6.68
N ARG A 73 15.62 0.50 -5.42
CA ARG A 73 14.62 -0.44 -4.87
C ARG A 73 13.28 -0.29 -5.57
N ARG A 74 12.80 0.93 -5.80
CA ARG A 74 11.54 1.18 -6.50
C ARG A 74 11.55 0.50 -7.87
N GLN A 75 12.59 0.73 -8.67
CA GLN A 75 12.77 0.10 -9.98
C GLN A 75 12.86 -1.43 -9.90
N GLN A 76 13.62 -1.96 -8.94
CA GLN A 76 13.76 -3.41 -8.73
C GLN A 76 12.41 -4.09 -8.43
N PHE A 77 11.52 -3.41 -7.71
CA PHE A 77 10.24 -3.96 -7.32
C PHE A 77 9.07 -3.59 -8.24
N GLU A 78 9.23 -2.65 -9.18
CA GLU A 78 8.18 -2.29 -10.15
C GLU A 78 7.79 -3.48 -11.02
N GLY A 79 8.77 -4.18 -11.60
CA GLY A 79 8.50 -5.39 -12.41
C GLY A 79 7.82 -6.50 -11.61
N GLN A 80 8.27 -6.70 -10.35
CA GLN A 80 7.67 -7.69 -9.45
C GLN A 80 6.23 -7.35 -9.08
N GLN A 81 5.87 -6.06 -8.95
CA GLN A 81 4.49 -5.64 -8.67
C GLN A 81 3.55 -5.96 -9.83
N THR A 82 3.99 -5.70 -11.05
CA THR A 82 3.21 -6.02 -12.26
C THR A 82 2.94 -7.51 -12.33
N GLN A 83 3.99 -8.33 -12.21
CA GLN A 83 3.84 -9.79 -12.22
C GLN A 83 2.92 -10.30 -11.10
N LEU A 84 3.03 -9.72 -9.90
CA LEU A 84 2.17 -10.10 -8.79
C LEU A 84 0.72 -9.71 -9.03
N ARG A 85 0.49 -8.52 -9.60
CA ARG A 85 -0.83 -8.06 -10.00
C ARG A 85 -1.44 -9.01 -11.03
N ASP A 86 -0.70 -9.40 -12.04
CA ASP A 86 -1.21 -10.26 -13.11
C ASP A 86 -1.56 -11.66 -12.57
N ARG A 87 -0.79 -12.19 -11.62
CA ARG A 87 -1.14 -13.44 -10.92
C ARG A 87 -2.44 -13.32 -10.13
N TRP A 88 -2.65 -12.21 -9.43
CA TRP A 88 -3.91 -11.98 -8.71
C TRP A 88 -5.09 -11.72 -9.64
N LEU A 89 -4.87 -11.10 -10.80
CA LEU A 89 -5.88 -10.99 -11.86
C LEU A 89 -6.25 -12.35 -12.41
N ALA A 90 -5.29 -13.25 -12.65
CA ALA A 90 -5.61 -14.61 -13.09
C ALA A 90 -6.47 -15.38 -12.06
N VAL A 91 -6.22 -15.20 -10.75
CA VAL A 91 -7.10 -15.74 -9.71
C VAL A 91 -8.50 -15.14 -9.83
N TRP A 92 -8.61 -13.82 -9.98
CA TRP A 92 -9.89 -13.13 -10.13
C TRP A 92 -10.68 -13.59 -11.36
N ASP A 93 -10.02 -13.70 -12.51
CA ASP A 93 -10.63 -14.13 -13.77
C ASP A 93 -11.10 -15.58 -13.72
N SER A 94 -10.44 -16.41 -12.91
CA SER A 94 -10.86 -17.80 -12.66
C SER A 94 -12.11 -17.93 -11.77
N LEU A 95 -12.51 -16.87 -11.05
CA LEU A 95 -13.70 -16.90 -10.20
C LEU A 95 -14.99 -16.96 -11.02
N ASN A 96 -15.99 -17.67 -10.52
CA ASN A 96 -17.34 -17.65 -11.11
C ASN A 96 -18.16 -16.42 -10.66
N ASP A 97 -19.32 -16.20 -11.27
CA ASP A 97 -20.17 -15.03 -10.99
C ASP A 97 -20.61 -14.95 -9.52
N GLY A 98 -20.93 -16.08 -8.89
CA GLY A 98 -21.31 -16.12 -7.48
C GLY A 98 -20.16 -15.69 -6.55
N GLN A 99 -18.94 -16.18 -6.83
CA GLN A 99 -17.74 -15.79 -6.09
C GLN A 99 -17.39 -14.31 -6.29
N ARG A 100 -17.47 -13.80 -7.52
CA ARG A 100 -17.24 -12.38 -7.81
C ARG A 100 -18.27 -11.48 -7.13
N ALA A 101 -19.54 -11.89 -7.10
CA ALA A 101 -20.60 -11.19 -6.38
C ALA A 101 -20.30 -11.13 -4.87
N GLN A 102 -19.85 -12.23 -4.27
CA GLN A 102 -19.44 -12.26 -2.87
C GLN A 102 -18.26 -11.33 -2.59
N VAL A 103 -17.22 -11.35 -3.43
CA VAL A 103 -16.08 -10.41 -3.27
C VAL A 103 -16.54 -8.96 -3.42
N THR A 104 -17.43 -8.68 -4.38
CA THR A 104 -17.99 -7.34 -4.57
C THR A 104 -18.72 -6.85 -3.32
N GLN A 105 -19.51 -7.71 -2.68
CA GLN A 105 -20.21 -7.37 -1.44
C GLN A 105 -19.25 -7.08 -0.29
N ILE A 106 -18.22 -7.92 -0.12
CA ILE A 106 -17.17 -7.72 0.87
C ILE A 106 -16.48 -6.36 0.66
N VAL A 107 -16.20 -6.01 -0.59
CA VAL A 107 -15.57 -4.72 -0.95
C VAL A 107 -16.51 -3.55 -0.66
N LYS A 108 -17.81 -3.65 -0.99
CA LYS A 108 -18.81 -2.63 -0.67
C LYS A 108 -18.85 -2.34 0.84
N GLU A 109 -18.92 -3.38 1.66
CA GLU A 109 -18.92 -3.24 3.13
C GLU A 109 -17.63 -2.59 3.65
N ARG A 110 -16.49 -2.95 3.07
CA ARG A 110 -15.20 -2.33 3.40
C ARG A 110 -15.20 -0.85 3.06
N VAL A 111 -15.66 -0.47 1.87
CA VAL A 111 -15.72 0.92 1.43
C VAL A 111 -16.66 1.72 2.33
N ALA A 112 -17.83 1.19 2.69
CA ALA A 112 -18.75 1.84 3.63
C ALA A 112 -18.10 2.07 5.00
N LYS A 113 -17.46 1.05 5.58
CA LYS A 113 -16.71 1.18 6.84
C LYS A 113 -15.55 2.17 6.75
N MET A 114 -14.90 2.26 5.59
CA MET A 114 -13.83 3.22 5.35
C MET A 114 -14.37 4.64 5.34
N GLN A 115 -15.49 4.90 4.65
CA GLN A 115 -16.16 6.20 4.62
C GLN A 115 -16.62 6.63 6.02
N GLU A 116 -17.23 5.72 6.79
CA GLU A 116 -17.63 5.99 8.18
C GLU A 116 -16.43 6.35 9.07
N ARG A 117 -15.30 5.63 8.91
CA ARG A 117 -14.06 5.95 9.62
C ARG A 117 -13.47 7.29 9.19
N HIS A 118 -13.55 7.63 7.90
CA HIS A 118 -13.11 8.92 7.39
C HIS A 118 -13.97 10.06 7.92
N ALA A 119 -15.30 9.90 7.99
CA ALA A 119 -16.20 10.88 8.62
C ALA A 119 -15.85 11.09 10.10
N LYS A 120 -15.73 9.99 10.87
CA LYS A 120 -15.37 10.03 12.30
C LYS A 120 -13.98 10.64 12.57
N ARG A 121 -13.00 10.43 11.68
CA ARG A 121 -11.68 11.06 11.76
C ARG A 121 -11.67 12.51 11.27
N GLY A 122 -12.58 12.89 10.37
CA GLY A 122 -12.82 14.28 9.98
C GLY A 122 -13.41 15.09 11.12
N GLU A 123 -14.33 14.48 11.89
CA GLU A 123 -14.91 15.06 13.11
C GLU A 123 -13.92 15.15 14.29
N HIS A 124 -12.95 14.23 14.38
CA HIS A 124 -11.89 14.25 15.42
C HIS A 124 -10.67 15.13 15.08
N ARG A 125 -10.79 16.08 14.14
CA ARG A 125 -9.83 17.19 14.02
C ARG A 125 -10.41 18.50 14.57
N PRO A 126 -10.73 18.63 15.87
CA PRO A 126 -10.86 19.94 16.47
C PRO A 126 -9.46 20.54 16.58
N GLY A 127 -9.21 21.67 15.91
CA GLY A 127 -8.04 22.50 16.21
C GLY A 127 -6.84 22.37 15.28
N ARG A 128 -7.03 22.51 13.97
CA ARG A 128 -6.08 23.36 13.24
C ARG A 128 -6.78 24.70 13.03
N PRO A 129 -6.49 25.75 13.82
CA PRO A 129 -6.91 27.07 13.40
C PRO A 129 -6.35 27.28 11.99
N ALA A 130 -7.21 27.65 11.06
CA ALA A 130 -6.75 28.29 9.84
C ALA A 130 -5.88 29.46 10.33
N GLN A 131 -4.57 29.42 10.08
CA GLN A 131 -3.73 30.59 10.28
C GLN A 131 -4.23 31.65 9.28
N PRO A 132 -4.80 32.79 9.72
CA PRO A 132 -4.83 33.98 8.91
C PRO A 132 -3.44 34.60 9.08
N GLY A 133 -2.48 34.13 8.28
CA GLY A 133 -1.07 34.46 8.47
C GLY A 133 -0.27 34.51 7.18
N ALA A 134 -0.94 34.73 6.04
CA ALA A 134 -0.31 34.95 4.75
C ALA A 134 -1.01 36.09 3.99
N GLU A 135 -1.21 37.22 4.67
CA GLU A 135 -1.47 38.49 3.99
C GLU A 135 -0.28 39.41 4.25
N ALA A 136 0.54 39.50 3.21
CA ALA A 136 1.51 40.53 2.86
C ALA A 136 1.93 41.54 3.95
N GLN A 137 3.18 41.45 4.40
CA GLN A 137 3.92 42.62 4.87
C GLN A 137 4.13 43.57 3.68
N PRO A 138 3.60 44.81 3.66
CA PRO A 138 4.04 45.79 2.70
C PRO A 138 5.46 46.25 3.06
N ALA A 139 6.35 46.11 2.10
CA ALA A 139 7.71 46.61 2.16
C ALA A 139 7.73 48.11 2.46
N ALA A 140 8.61 48.50 3.36
CA ALA A 140 8.92 49.89 3.68
C ALA A 140 9.32 50.68 2.43
N ALA A 141 8.64 51.82 2.21
CA ALA A 141 9.16 52.93 1.45
C ALA A 141 9.41 54.07 2.44
N ALA A 142 10.67 54.28 2.81
CA ALA A 142 11.13 55.49 3.46
C ALA A 142 11.50 56.51 2.37
N GLN A 143 10.91 57.69 2.46
CA GLN A 143 11.40 58.96 1.90
C GLN A 143 11.83 59.83 3.07
#